data_AF-A0A410TQV9-F1
#
_entry.id   AF-A0A410TQV9-F1
#
_cell.length_a   1.000
_cell.length_b   1.000
_cell.length_c   1.000
_cell.angle_alpha   90.00
_cell.angle_beta   90.00
_cell.angle_gamma   90.00
#
_symmetry.space_group_name_H-M   'P 1'
#
loop_
_entity.id
_entity.type
_entity.pdbx_description
1 polymer ?
#
loop_
_entity_poly.entity_id
_entity_poly.type
_entity_poly.pdbx_seq_one_letter_code
_entity_poly.pdbx_strand_id
1 'polypeptide(L)'
;MLLQTVTPRAVLGTTVLLALFLSLTAHVAARNVLGDVDPRRALYVGPLPAVISVVGNALDAPGALIVLAALVVDGTMFRWSYEQPRRAVAAMTLIHGVVTTLLVGVLLLASVLLASMPG
;
A
#
# COMPACT_ATOMS: atom_id res chain seq x y z
N MET A 1 -23.51 13.76 4.77
CA MET A 1 -22.80 12.47 4.88
C MET A 1 -23.81 11.36 4.61
N LEU A 2 -23.58 10.52 3.60
CA LEU A 2 -24.35 9.27 3.49
C LEU A 2 -23.94 8.41 4.70
N LEU A 3 -24.90 8.00 5.53
CA LEU A 3 -24.67 7.08 6.64
C LEU A 3 -24.33 5.70 6.05
N GLN A 4 -23.06 5.48 5.71
CA GLN A 4 -22.59 4.15 5.36
C GLN A 4 -22.39 3.35 6.64
N THR A 5 -23.08 2.21 6.76
CA THR A 5 -22.91 1.29 7.89
C THR A 5 -21.52 0.66 7.84
N VAL A 6 -20.63 1.07 8.75
CA VAL A 6 -19.33 0.42 8.93
C VAL A 6 -19.55 -0.90 9.67
N THR A 7 -19.25 -2.02 9.01
CA THR A 7 -19.33 -3.36 9.61
C THR A 7 -17.94 -3.97 9.76
N PRO A 8 -17.71 -4.86 10.73
CA PRO A 8 -16.42 -5.56 10.86
C PRO A 8 -16.00 -6.28 9.57
N ARG A 9 -16.98 -6.84 8.84
CA ARG A 9 -16.74 -7.49 7.53
C ARG A 9 -16.24 -6.50 6.48
N ALA A 10 -16.82 -5.30 6.42
CA ALA A 10 -16.35 -4.26 5.51
C ALA A 10 -14.93 -3.80 5.84
N VAL A 11 -14.63 -3.55 7.13
CA VAL A 11 -13.28 -3.16 7.57
C VAL A 11 -12.25 -4.23 7.24
N LEU A 12 -12.57 -5.51 7.52
CA LEU A 12 -11.70 -6.64 7.18
C LEU A 12 -11.47 -6.73 5.66
N GLY A 13 -12.53 -6.63 4.86
CA GLY A 13 -12.45 -6.67 3.40
C GLY A 13 -11.58 -5.55 2.84
N THR A 14 -11.79 -4.31 3.29
CA THR A 14 -10.96 -3.16 2.89
C THR A 14 -9.51 -3.35 3.30
N THR A 15 -9.25 -3.82 4.52
CA THR A 15 -7.88 -4.02 5.02
C THR A 15 -7.15 -5.10 4.23
N VAL A 16 -7.81 -6.24 3.96
CA VAL A 16 -7.23 -7.34 3.18
C VAL A 16 -6.99 -6.92 1.74
N LEU A 17 -7.95 -6.26 1.10
CA LEU A 17 -7.79 -5.78 -0.27
C LEU A 17 -6.64 -4.77 -0.39
N LEU A 18 -6.55 -3.85 0.57
CA LEU A 18 -5.44 -2.89 0.64
C LEU A 18 -4.11 -3.61 0.88
N ALA A 19 -4.07 -4.61 1.77
CA ALA A 19 -2.85 -5.39 2.02
C ALA A 19 -2.38 -6.14 0.76
N LEU A 20 -3.30 -6.71 -0.01
CA LEU A 20 -2.98 -7.39 -1.28
C LEU A 20 -2.49 -6.39 -2.33
N PHE A 21 -3.17 -5.25 -2.45
CA PHE A 21 -2.76 -4.16 -3.34
C PHE A 21 -1.34 -3.68 -3.02
N LEU A 22 -1.05 -3.41 -1.75
CA LEU A 22 0.26 -2.98 -1.28
C LEU A 22 1.32 -4.08 -1.44
N SER A 23 0.95 -5.36 -1.26
CA SER A 23 1.87 -6.47 -1.51
C SER A 23 2.22 -6.60 -3.01
N LEU A 24 1.26 -6.35 -3.90
CA LEU A 24 1.49 -6.35 -5.34
C LEU A 24 2.44 -5.23 -5.73
N THR A 25 2.21 -4.00 -5.26
CA THR A 25 3.10 -2.87 -5.54
C THR A 25 4.47 -3.04 -4.91
N ALA A 26 4.57 -3.69 -3.74
CA ALA A 26 5.84 -4.07 -3.13
C ALA A 26 6.61 -5.09 -3.99
N HIS A 27 5.93 -6.05 -4.62
CA HIS A 27 6.56 -6.99 -5.54
C HIS A 27 7.13 -6.28 -6.77
N VAL A 28 6.38 -5.33 -7.34
CA VAL A 28 6.83 -4.51 -8.47
C VAL A 28 8.08 -3.71 -8.08
N ALA A 29 8.07 -3.09 -6.90
CA ALA A 29 9.21 -2.33 -6.40
C ALA A 29 10.45 -3.21 -6.20
N ALA A 30 10.28 -4.39 -5.60
CA ALA A 30 11.36 -5.34 -5.40
C ALA A 30 11.93 -5.85 -6.74
N ARG A 31 11.07 -6.19 -7.72
CA ARG A 31 11.53 -6.59 -9.06
C ARG A 31 12.28 -5.46 -9.77
N ASN A 32 11.84 -4.21 -9.61
CA ASN A 32 12.50 -3.07 -10.25
C ASN A 32 13.93 -2.86 -9.75
N VAL A 33 14.20 -3.15 -8.47
CA VAL A 33 15.52 -2.96 -7.87
C VAL A 33 16.39 -4.21 -7.97
N LEU A 34 15.82 -5.39 -7.76
CA LEU A 34 16.56 -6.64 -7.58
C LEU A 34 16.47 -7.60 -8.79
N GLY A 35 15.63 -7.31 -9.77
CA GLY A 35 15.39 -8.19 -10.92
C GLY A 35 14.40 -9.30 -10.58
N ASP A 36 14.81 -10.56 -10.70
CA ASP A 36 13.90 -11.69 -10.40
C ASP A 36 13.87 -11.98 -8.90
N VAL A 37 12.67 -11.94 -8.31
CA VAL A 37 12.46 -12.16 -6.88
C VAL A 37 11.21 -12.99 -6.64
N ASP A 38 11.23 -13.78 -5.57
CA ASP A 38 10.07 -14.56 -5.14
C ASP A 38 8.91 -13.60 -4.75
N PRO A 39 7.74 -13.68 -5.41
CA PRO A 39 6.58 -12.86 -5.06
C PRO A 39 6.07 -13.07 -3.64
N ARG A 40 6.32 -14.22 -3.02
CA ARG A 40 5.88 -14.51 -1.64
C ARG A 40 6.52 -13.57 -0.62
N ARG A 41 7.74 -13.09 -0.89
CA ARG A 41 8.44 -12.14 -0.01
C ARG A 41 7.71 -10.79 0.08
N ALA A 42 7.01 -10.39 -0.99
CA ALA A 42 6.26 -9.14 -1.01
C ALA A 42 4.97 -9.20 -0.20
N LEU A 43 4.40 -10.40 0.02
CA LEU A 43 3.20 -10.60 0.84
C LEU A 43 3.41 -10.23 2.31
N TYR A 44 4.66 -10.19 2.78
CA TYR A 44 4.99 -9.73 4.13
C TYR A 44 5.04 -8.20 4.26
N VAL A 45 5.08 -7.47 3.14
CA VAL A 45 5.23 -6.00 3.15
C VAL A 45 3.87 -5.33 3.28
N GLY A 46 2.90 -5.68 2.44
CA GLY A 46 1.61 -4.96 2.36
C GLY A 46 0.70 -4.97 3.62
N PRO A 47 0.63 -6.03 4.45
CA PRO A 47 -0.33 -6.10 5.55
C PRO A 47 -0.18 -5.00 6.62
N LEU A 48 1.03 -4.72 7.12
CA LEU A 48 1.20 -3.75 8.19
C LEU A 48 0.93 -2.30 7.75
N PRO A 49 1.43 -1.82 6.60
CA PRO A 49 1.03 -0.52 6.04
C PRO A 49 -0.48 -0.40 5.81
N ALA A 50 -1.16 -1.48 5.40
CA ALA A 50 -2.61 -1.48 5.26
C ALA A 50 -3.32 -1.26 6.60
N VAL A 51 -2.89 -1.95 7.66
CA VAL A 51 -3.41 -1.74 9.02
C VAL A 51 -3.13 -0.31 9.51
N ILE A 52 -1.92 0.20 9.28
CA ILE A 52 -1.55 1.59 9.65
C ILE A 52 -2.47 2.59 8.96
N SER A 53 -2.74 2.39 7.67
CA SER A 53 -3.65 3.25 6.91
C SER A 53 -5.06 3.19 7.47
N VAL A 54 -5.63 1.99 7.65
CA VAL A 54 -7.02 1.83 8.13
C VAL A 54 -7.18 2.37 9.56
N VAL A 55 -6.28 2.02 10.48
CA VAL A 55 -6.34 2.47 11.88
C VAL A 55 -6.04 3.96 11.98
N GLY A 56 -5.04 4.46 11.27
CA GLY A 56 -4.69 5.88 11.28
C GLY A 56 -5.85 6.76 10.82
N ASN A 57 -6.53 6.38 9.73
CA ASN A 57 -7.72 7.08 9.26
C ASN A 57 -8.90 6.93 10.23
N ALA A 58 -9.09 5.76 10.85
CA ALA A 58 -10.15 5.56 11.85
C ALA A 58 -9.96 6.42 13.12
N LEU A 59 -8.71 6.77 13.43
CA LEU A 59 -8.34 7.65 14.55
C LEU A 59 -8.25 9.13 14.15
N ASP A 60 -8.59 9.48 12.90
CA ASP A 60 -8.45 10.82 12.34
C ASP A 60 -7.02 11.40 12.52
N ALA A 61 -6.01 10.53 12.41
CA ALA A 61 -4.63 10.93 12.53
C ALA A 61 -4.21 11.80 11.33
N PRO A 62 -3.31 12.77 11.51
CA PRO A 62 -2.78 13.56 10.41
C PRO A 62 -2.22 12.67 9.29
N GLY A 63 -2.66 12.88 8.04
CA GLY A 63 -2.24 12.04 6.91
C GLY A 63 -0.72 11.93 6.75
N ALA A 64 0.02 13.01 7.04
CA ALA A 64 1.48 12.99 7.04
C ALA A 64 2.07 11.98 8.05
N LEU A 65 1.46 11.84 9.23
CA LEU A 65 1.89 10.86 10.23
C LEU A 65 1.56 9.43 9.81
N ILE A 66 0.39 9.21 9.18
CA ILE A 66 0.01 7.90 8.64
C ILE A 66 1.03 7.46 7.57
N VAL A 67 1.34 8.35 6.62
CA VAL A 67 2.31 8.08 5.56
C VAL A 67 3.70 7.85 6.13
N LEU A 68 4.16 8.68 7.07
CA LEU A 68 5.47 8.50 7.72
C LEU A 68 5.56 7.13 8.41
N ALA A 69 4.54 6.76 9.20
CA ALA A 69 4.50 5.48 9.89
C ALA A 69 4.49 4.30 8.90
N ALA A 70 3.70 4.39 7.84
CA ALA A 70 3.65 3.38 6.79
C ALA A 70 5.01 3.21 6.09
N LEU A 71 5.71 4.31 5.74
CA LEU A 71 7.02 4.27 5.09
C LEU A 71 8.11 3.67 6.00
N VAL A 72 8.09 4.00 7.29
CA VAL A 72 9.02 3.41 8.27
C VAL A 72 8.79 1.89 8.33
N VAL A 73 7.53 1.47 8.46
CA VAL A 73 7.19 0.04 8.54
C VAL A 73 7.50 -0.68 7.24
N ASP A 74 7.21 -0.10 6.07
CA ASP A 74 7.61 -0.64 4.77
C ASP A 74 9.12 -0.88 4.69
N GLY A 75 9.92 0.12 5.05
CA GLY A 75 11.39 -0.01 5.03
C GLY A 75 11.87 -1.13 5.95
N THR A 76 11.25 -1.29 7.12
CA THR A 76 11.57 -2.40 8.03
C THR A 76 11.17 -3.76 7.45
N MET A 77 9.99 -3.86 6.82
CA MET A 77 9.50 -5.10 6.22
C MET A 77 10.32 -5.49 4.99
N PHE A 78 10.71 -4.54 4.14
CA PHE A 78 11.63 -4.79 3.04
C PHE A 78 12.99 -5.26 3.55
N ARG A 79 13.53 -4.62 4.60
CA ARG A 79 14.81 -5.02 5.18
C ARG A 79 14.76 -6.44 5.72
N TRP A 80 13.68 -6.79 6.43
CA TRP A 80 13.50 -8.11 7.00
C TRP A 80 13.22 -9.19 5.94
N SER A 81 12.34 -8.92 4.98
CA SER A 81 11.90 -9.90 3.98
C SER A 81 12.95 -10.17 2.90
N TYR A 82 13.73 -9.17 2.50
CA TYR A 82 14.70 -9.28 1.38
C TYR A 82 16.16 -9.28 1.82
N GLU A 83 16.47 -8.96 3.09
CA GLU A 83 17.83 -8.98 3.67
C GLU A 83 18.86 -8.14 2.89
N GLN A 84 18.40 -7.06 2.25
CA GLN A 84 19.21 -6.22 1.37
C GLN A 84 19.93 -5.08 2.12
N PRO A 85 20.99 -4.48 1.53
CA PRO A 85 21.65 -3.32 2.10
C PRO A 85 20.71 -2.10 2.16
N ARG A 86 20.99 -1.16 3.07
CA ARG A 86 20.17 0.03 3.34
C ARG A 86 19.79 0.81 2.07
N ARG A 87 20.72 0.94 1.12
CA ARG A 87 20.50 1.65 -0.14
C ARG A 87 19.43 0.98 -1.01
N ALA A 88 19.46 -0.34 -1.12
CA ALA A 88 18.46 -1.09 -1.88
C ALA A 88 17.09 -1.07 -1.19
N VAL A 89 17.06 -1.17 0.15
CA VAL A 89 15.83 -1.04 0.94
C VAL A 89 15.18 0.34 0.77
N ALA A 90 15.97 1.41 0.82
CA ALA A 90 15.48 2.76 0.60
C ALA A 90 14.94 2.93 -0.83
N ALA A 91 15.62 2.38 -1.84
CA ALA A 91 15.15 2.40 -3.22
C ALA A 91 13.82 1.63 -3.37
N MET A 92 13.71 0.42 -2.84
CA MET A 92 12.46 -0.37 -2.87
C MET A 92 11.32 0.36 -2.18
N THR A 93 11.56 0.94 -1.00
CA THR A 93 10.53 1.69 -0.24
C THR A 93 10.05 2.93 -1.02
N LEU A 94 10.98 3.69 -1.61
CA LEU A 94 10.64 4.85 -2.43
C LEU A 94 9.83 4.45 -3.67
N ILE A 95 10.30 3.45 -4.41
CA ILE A 95 9.60 2.95 -5.61
C ILE A 95 8.23 2.40 -5.22
N HIS A 96 8.11 1.70 -4.09
CA HIS A 96 6.85 1.19 -3.59
C HIS A 96 5.85 2.33 -3.36
N GLY A 97 6.25 3.40 -2.67
CA GLY A 97 5.41 4.58 -2.46
C GLY A 97 5.00 5.26 -3.77
N VAL A 98 5.93 5.42 -4.72
CA VAL A 98 5.66 6.03 -6.03
C VAL A 98 4.69 5.18 -6.86
N VAL A 99 4.97 3.88 -7.03
CA VAL A 99 4.12 2.96 -7.80
C VAL A 99 2.72 2.87 -7.19
N THR A 100 2.63 2.77 -5.86
CA THR A 100 1.36 2.78 -5.13
C THR A 100 0.57 4.06 -5.42
N THR A 101 1.21 5.22 -5.30
CA THR A 101 0.56 6.52 -5.53
C THR A 101 0.07 6.67 -6.96
N LEU A 102 0.90 6.30 -7.94
CA LEU A 102 0.53 6.36 -9.36
C LEU A 102 -0.63 5.42 -9.67
N LEU A 103 -0.58 4.18 -9.17
CA LEU A 103 -1.62 3.19 -9.44
C LEU A 103 -2.95 3.57 -8.76
N VAL A 104 -2.91 4.08 -7.52
CA VAL A 104 -4.11 4.66 -6.87
C VAL A 104 -4.65 5.81 -7.71
N GLY A 105 -3.80 6.73 -8.17
CA GLY A 105 -4.21 7.86 -9.02
C GLY A 105 -4.89 7.40 -10.31
N VAL A 106 -4.35 6.38 -10.99
CA VAL A 106 -4.94 5.78 -12.19
C VAL A 106 -6.29 5.12 -11.86
N LEU A 107 -6.39 4.37 -10.77
CA LEU A 107 -7.65 3.72 -10.35
C LEU A 107 -8.73 4.75 -10.00
N LEU A 108 -8.36 5.83 -9.31
CA LEU A 108 -9.28 6.93 -9.00
C LEU A 108 -9.74 7.63 -10.29
N LEU A 109 -8.82 7.96 -11.20
CA LEU A 109 -9.16 8.56 -12.49
C LEU A 109 -10.11 7.65 -13.29
N ALA A 110 -9.79 6.36 -13.40
CA ALA A 110 -10.64 5.39 -14.07
C ALA A 110 -12.04 5.31 -13.43
N SER A 111 -12.11 5.33 -12.09
CA SER A 111 -13.37 5.33 -11.36
C SER A 111 -14.21 6.57 -11.65
N VAL A 112 -13.58 7.75 -11.71
CA VAL A 112 -14.25 9.00 -12.09
C VAL A 112 -14.76 8.93 -13.52
N LEU A 113 -13.93 8.49 -14.48
CA LEU A 113 -14.31 8.39 -15.89
C LEU A 113 -15.50 7.44 -16.09
N LEU A 114 -15.49 6.29 -15.42
CA LEU A 114 -16.60 5.32 -15.45
C LEU A 114 -17.87 5.90 -14.84
N ALA A 115 -17.77 6.60 -13.70
CA ALA A 115 -18.90 7.23 -13.04
C ALA A 115 -19.48 8.42 -13.84
N SER A 116 -18.65 9.08 -14.65
CA SER A 116 -19.04 10.20 -15.52
C SER A 116 -19.37 9.80 -16.95
N MET A 117 -19.38 8.50 -17.27
CA MET A 117 -19.62 8.03 -18.62
C MET A 117 -21.04 8.43 -19.06
N PRO A 118 -21.20 9.22 -20.15
CA PRO A 118 -22.51 9.47 -20.71
C PRO A 118 -23.08 8.16 -21.27
N GLY A 119 -24.38 7.93 -21.04
CA GLY A 119 -25.11 6.77 -21.56
C GLY A 119 -25.21 6.75 -23.07
#